data_AF-G4Z6I8-F1
#
_entry.id   AF-G4Z6I8-F1
#
_cell.length_a   1.000
_cell.length_b   1.000
_cell.length_c   1.000
_cell.angle_alpha   90.00
_cell.angle_beta   90.00
_cell.angle_gamma   90.00
#
_symmetry.space_group_name_H-M   'P 1'
#
loop_
_entity.id
_entity.type
_entity.pdbx_description
1 polymer ?
#
loop_
_entity_poly.entity_id
_entity_poly.type
_entity_poly.pdbx_seq_one_letter_code
_entity_poly.pdbx_strand_id
1 'polypeptide(L)'
;DVFMDIGSGVGNVMTQFVLSTSVRASIGIEVRRDLVDRCNGILIEHVVQWPGLQNVEVYAEDVERIELSMIYPFSSAKIVFANNLRFEPSTTSELVYMTDAWIVAFTSEICP
;
A
#
# COMPACT_ATOMS: atom_id res chain seq x y z
N ASP A 1 -3.37 9.69 -9.98
CA ASP A 1 -2.63 8.42 -9.82
C ASP A 1 -3.17 7.57 -8.69
N VAL A 2 -2.80 6.29 -8.66
CA VAL A 2 -3.07 5.36 -7.55
C VAL A 2 -1.77 5.10 -6.81
N PHE A 3 -1.80 5.27 -5.49
CA PHE A 3 -0.71 4.94 -4.59
C PHE A 3 -0.95 3.57 -3.96
N MET A 4 0.10 2.77 -3.78
CA MET A 4 0.04 1.49 -3.08
C MET A 4 1.13 1.41 -2.00
N ASP A 5 0.76 0.95 -0.82
CA ASP A 5 1.60 0.76 0.37
C ASP A 5 1.65 -0.72 0.74
N ILE A 6 2.81 -1.35 0.59
CA ILE A 6 3.05 -2.75 0.94
C ILE A 6 3.59 -2.83 2.36
N GLY A 7 2.94 -3.63 3.21
CA GLY A 7 3.21 -3.65 4.64
C GLY A 7 2.66 -2.39 5.32
N SER A 8 1.42 -2.01 4.97
CA SER A 8 0.85 -0.71 5.34
C SER A 8 0.65 -0.54 6.85
N GLY A 9 0.74 -1.61 7.64
CA GLY A 9 0.54 -1.59 9.08
C GLY A 9 -0.83 -1.01 9.44
N VAL A 10 -0.83 0.06 10.23
CA VAL A 10 -2.07 0.79 10.62
C VAL A 10 -2.52 1.83 9.60
N GLY A 11 -1.82 1.97 8.46
CA GLY A 11 -2.27 2.79 7.34
C GLY A 11 -1.89 4.28 7.40
N ASN A 12 -0.85 4.65 8.16
CA ASN A 12 -0.45 6.05 8.30
C ASN A 12 0.02 6.65 6.98
N VAL A 13 0.85 5.94 6.22
CA VAL A 13 1.47 6.46 4.99
C VAL A 13 0.41 6.64 3.91
N MET A 14 -0.40 5.61 3.63
CA MET A 14 -1.48 5.69 2.64
C MET A 14 -2.51 6.79 2.97
N THR A 15 -2.83 6.98 4.26
CA THR A 15 -3.74 8.02 4.75
C THR A 15 -3.15 9.41 4.57
N GLN A 16 -1.90 9.60 4.96
CA GLN A 16 -1.22 10.87 4.73
C GLN A 16 -1.13 11.18 3.22
N PHE A 17 -0.85 10.17 2.40
CA PHE A 17 -0.72 10.34 0.94
C PHE A 17 -2.03 10.82 0.31
N VAL A 18 -3.17 10.20 0.66
CA VAL A 18 -4.48 10.58 0.11
C VAL A 18 -4.91 11.98 0.55
N LEU A 19 -4.53 12.40 1.77
CA LEU A 19 -4.89 13.71 2.30
C LEU A 19 -3.96 14.84 1.83
N SER A 20 -2.72 14.50 1.44
CA SER A 20 -1.69 15.49 1.11
C SER A 20 -1.43 15.63 -0.39
N THR A 21 -2.07 14.81 -1.23
CA THR A 21 -1.84 14.77 -2.67
C THR A 21 -3.16 14.67 -3.43
N SER A 22 -3.10 14.75 -4.76
CA SER A 22 -4.25 14.59 -5.66
C SER A 22 -4.43 13.16 -6.19
N VAL A 23 -3.92 12.14 -5.48
CA VAL A 23 -4.20 10.76 -5.89
C VAL A 23 -5.69 10.45 -5.84
N ARG A 24 -6.12 9.61 -6.77
CA ARG A 24 -7.52 9.17 -6.85
C ARG A 24 -7.83 8.06 -5.85
N ALA A 25 -6.82 7.28 -5.48
CA ALA A 25 -6.95 6.15 -4.57
C ALA A 25 -5.60 5.81 -3.92
N SER A 26 -5.68 5.23 -2.73
CA SER A 26 -4.56 4.75 -1.92
C SER A 26 -4.87 3.33 -1.46
N ILE A 27 -4.01 2.38 -1.80
CA ILE A 27 -4.21 0.95 -1.51
C ILE A 27 -3.19 0.52 -0.45
N GLY A 28 -3.64 -0.06 0.66
CA GLY A 28 -2.78 -0.71 1.65
C GLY A 28 -2.87 -2.23 1.56
N ILE A 29 -1.74 -2.92 1.60
CA ILE A 29 -1.68 -4.37 1.77
C ILE A 29 -0.96 -4.67 3.09
N GLU A 30 -1.61 -5.43 3.96
CA GLU A 30 -1.06 -5.80 5.26
C GLU A 30 -1.48 -7.22 5.64
N VAL A 31 -0.50 -8.06 5.98
CA VAL A 31 -0.75 -9.46 6.34
C VAL A 31 -1.44 -9.61 7.70
N ARG A 32 -1.24 -8.64 8.60
CA ARG A 32 -1.84 -8.60 9.93
C ARG A 32 -3.26 -8.03 9.92
N ARG A 33 -4.24 -8.92 9.88
CA ARG A 33 -5.67 -8.58 9.93
C ARG A 33 -6.05 -7.64 11.09
N ASP A 34 -5.44 -7.79 12.27
CA ASP A 34 -5.70 -6.91 13.43
C ASP A 34 -5.33 -5.44 13.16
N LEU A 35 -4.28 -5.20 12.36
CA LEU A 35 -3.87 -3.85 11.97
C LEU A 35 -4.78 -3.28 10.88
N VAL A 36 -5.23 -4.13 9.94
CA VAL A 36 -6.22 -3.76 8.91
C VAL A 36 -7.55 -3.36 9.55
N ASP A 37 -8.06 -4.16 10.49
CA ASP A 37 -9.30 -3.88 11.20
C ASP A 37 -9.20 -2.55 11.97
N ARG A 38 -8.06 -2.30 12.63
CA ARG A 38 -7.79 -1.04 13.31
C ARG A 38 -7.75 0.13 12.33
N CYS A 39 -7.11 -0.03 11.17
CA CYS A 39 -7.05 1.00 10.15
C CYS A 39 -8.45 1.36 9.64
N ASN A 40 -9.24 0.36 9.25
CA ASN A 40 -10.61 0.56 8.79
C ASN A 40 -11.48 1.26 9.84
N GLY A 41 -11.34 0.91 11.12
CA GLY A 41 -12.02 1.60 12.22
C GLY A 41 -11.70 3.10 12.25
N ILE A 42 -10.42 3.47 12.14
CA ILE A 42 -9.96 4.87 12.11
C ILE A 42 -10.49 5.59 10.87
N LEU A 43 -10.43 4.96 9.70
CA LEU A 43 -10.92 5.53 8.44
C LEU A 43 -12.42 5.86 8.54
N ILE A 44 -13.23 4.92 9.02
CA ILE A 44 -14.68 5.10 9.19
C ILE A 44 -14.99 6.22 10.18
N GLU A 45 -14.27 6.28 11.29
CA GLU A 45 -14.47 7.32 12.32
C GLU A 45 -14.22 8.74 11.78
N HIS A 46 -13.27 8.88 10.85
CA HIS A 46 -12.76 10.19 10.42
C HIS A 46 -13.20 10.61 9.02
N VAL A 47 -13.81 9.74 8.20
CA VAL A 47 -14.15 10.03 6.79
C VAL A 47 -15.08 11.23 6.63
N VAL A 48 -15.96 11.51 7.60
CA VAL A 48 -16.86 12.68 7.55
C VAL A 48 -16.06 13.99 7.66
N GLN A 49 -15.04 14.02 8.52
CA GLN A 49 -14.17 15.18 8.69
C GLN A 49 -13.17 15.30 7.55
N TRP A 50 -12.72 14.16 7.02
CA TRP A 50 -11.70 14.05 5.99
C TRP A 50 -12.22 13.20 4.83
N PRO A 51 -13.02 13.76 3.91
CA PRO A 51 -13.65 12.99 2.84
C PRO A 51 -12.67 12.26 1.92
N GLY A 52 -11.42 12.72 1.82
CA GLY A 52 -10.38 12.01 1.06
C GLY A 52 -10.10 10.58 1.55
N LEU A 53 -10.42 10.28 2.81
CA LEU A 53 -10.26 8.93 3.38
C LEU A 53 -11.16 7.88 2.71
N GLN A 54 -12.23 8.29 2.02
CA GLN A 54 -13.08 7.37 1.26
C GLN A 54 -12.35 6.69 0.09
N ASN A 55 -11.20 7.26 -0.32
CA ASN A 55 -10.38 6.75 -1.42
C ASN A 55 -9.27 5.81 -0.92
N VAL A 56 -9.33 5.39 0.34
CA VAL A 56 -8.38 4.45 0.93
C VAL A 56 -9.01 3.06 0.99
N GLU A 57 -8.32 2.08 0.43
CA GLU A 57 -8.71 0.67 0.47
C GLU A 57 -7.59 -0.15 1.13
N VAL A 58 -7.95 -1.05 2.05
CA VAL A 58 -6.96 -1.84 2.79
C VAL A 58 -7.30 -3.33 2.71
N TYR A 59 -6.31 -4.13 2.32
CA TYR A 59 -6.44 -5.56 2.09
C TYR A 59 -5.63 -6.34 3.12
N ALA A 60 -6.31 -7.27 3.82
CA ALA A 60 -5.71 -8.17 4.79
C ALA A 60 -5.13 -9.41 4.09
N GLU A 61 -4.04 -9.23 3.34
CA GLU A 61 -3.48 -10.24 2.45
C GLU A 61 -1.96 -10.34 2.57
N ASP A 62 -1.45 -11.51 2.20
CA ASP A 62 -0.03 -11.77 2.05
C ASP A 62 0.42 -11.38 0.64
N VAL A 63 1.28 -10.37 0.53
CA VAL A 63 1.73 -9.82 -0.75
C VAL A 63 2.43 -10.86 -1.63
N GLU A 64 3.06 -11.88 -1.03
CA GLU A 64 3.71 -12.98 -1.77
C GLU A 64 2.71 -13.87 -2.53
N ARG A 65 1.42 -13.76 -2.20
CA ARG A 65 0.35 -14.57 -2.79
C ARG A 65 -0.49 -13.79 -3.81
N ILE A 66 -0.11 -12.55 -4.11
CA ILE A 66 -0.85 -11.67 -5.02
C ILE A 66 0.02 -11.37 -6.24
N GLU A 67 -0.53 -11.62 -7.42
CA GLU A 67 0.04 -11.16 -8.69
C GLU A 67 -0.26 -9.66 -8.87
N LEU A 68 0.49 -8.81 -8.15
CA LEU A 68 0.25 -7.35 -8.08
C LEU A 68 0.21 -6.69 -9.46
N SER A 69 1.02 -7.18 -10.38
CA SER A 69 1.13 -6.67 -11.75
C SER A 69 -0.09 -6.97 -12.62
N MET A 70 -0.90 -7.98 -12.26
CA MET A 70 -2.02 -8.46 -13.07
C MET A 70 -3.39 -8.15 -12.45
N ILE A 71 -3.48 -8.16 -11.13
CA ILE A 71 -4.76 -8.11 -10.43
C ILE A 71 -5.17 -6.66 -10.13
N TYR A 72 -6.37 -6.27 -10.57
CA TYR A 72 -7.00 -5.02 -10.15
C TYR A 72 -7.49 -5.15 -8.69
N PRO A 73 -7.31 -4.12 -7.81
CA PRO A 73 -6.84 -2.77 -8.13
C PRO A 73 -5.32 -2.56 -8.09
N PHE A 74 -4.54 -3.54 -7.64
CA PHE A 74 -3.08 -3.45 -7.45
C PHE A 74 -2.34 -3.05 -8.73
N SER A 75 -2.69 -3.66 -9.86
CA SER A 75 -2.07 -3.39 -11.17
C SER A 75 -2.29 -1.97 -11.68
N SER A 76 -3.21 -1.22 -11.08
CA SER A 76 -3.47 0.18 -11.41
C SER A 76 -2.56 1.17 -10.68
N ALA A 77 -1.75 0.71 -9.71
CA ALA A 77 -0.82 1.54 -8.98
C ALA A 77 0.22 2.18 -9.91
N LYS A 78 0.42 3.48 -9.75
CA LYS A 78 1.47 4.24 -10.45
C LYS A 78 2.61 4.65 -9.52
N ILE A 79 2.38 4.56 -8.22
CA ILE A 79 3.36 4.81 -7.18
C ILE A 79 3.24 3.68 -6.17
N VAL A 80 4.34 2.98 -5.90
CA VAL A 80 4.39 1.89 -4.94
C VAL A 80 5.42 2.22 -3.87
N PHE A 81 5.01 2.16 -2.63
CA PHE A 81 5.86 2.29 -1.45
C PHE A 81 5.94 0.94 -0.77
N ALA A 82 7.16 0.52 -0.42
CA ALA A 82 7.40 -0.73 0.29
C ALA A 82 8.49 -0.52 1.34
N ASN A 83 8.13 -0.61 2.63
CA ASN A 83 9.09 -0.54 3.72
C ASN A 83 9.61 -1.95 4.06
N ASN A 84 10.54 -2.43 3.25
CA ASN A 84 11.08 -3.78 3.27
C ASN A 84 12.23 -4.00 4.28
N LEU A 85 12.48 -3.07 5.21
CA LEU A 85 13.62 -3.17 6.14
C LEU A 85 13.65 -4.44 7.00
N ARG A 86 12.50 -5.10 7.16
CA ARG A 86 12.37 -6.37 7.90
C ARG A 86 11.72 -7.48 7.07
N PHE A 87 11.54 -7.26 5.79
CA PHE A 87 10.93 -8.23 4.88
C PHE A 87 12.02 -9.12 4.30
N GLU A 88 11.67 -10.37 3.99
CA GLU A 88 12.57 -11.26 3.27
C GLU A 88 12.73 -10.74 1.82
N PRO A 89 13.88 -10.96 1.16
CA PRO A 89 14.13 -10.44 -0.19
C PRO A 89 13.10 -10.89 -1.24
N SER A 90 12.46 -12.04 -1.05
CA SER A 90 11.42 -12.57 -1.95
C SER A 90 10.12 -11.78 -1.95
N THR A 91 9.84 -11.05 -0.86
CA THR A 91 8.50 -10.53 -0.57
C THR A 91 8.05 -9.44 -1.54
N THR A 92 8.96 -8.89 -2.35
CA THR A 92 8.63 -7.87 -3.35
C THR A 92 9.10 -8.20 -4.76
N SER A 93 9.30 -9.49 -5.07
CA SER A 93 9.70 -9.95 -6.42
C SER A 93 8.72 -9.49 -7.51
N GLU A 94 7.41 -9.45 -7.22
CA GLU A 94 6.38 -8.96 -8.14
C GLU A 94 6.56 -7.50 -8.57
N LEU A 95 7.25 -6.66 -7.78
CA LEU A 95 7.44 -5.25 -8.11
C LEU A 95 8.20 -5.04 -9.42
N VAL A 96 9.05 -6.00 -9.81
CA VAL A 96 9.80 -5.95 -11.09
C VAL A 96 8.85 -5.95 -12.30
N TYR A 97 7.65 -6.53 -12.17
CA TYR A 97 6.66 -6.60 -13.23
C TYR A 97 5.74 -5.37 -13.27
N MET A 98 5.80 -4.49 -12.28
CA MET A 98 5.03 -3.23 -12.24
C MET A 98 5.74 -2.12 -13.04
N THR A 99 6.01 -2.36 -14.33
CA THR A 99 6.90 -1.53 -15.17
C THR A 99 6.46 -0.08 -15.34
N ASP A 100 5.17 0.20 -15.13
CA ASP A 100 4.61 1.56 -15.24
C ASP A 100 4.55 2.30 -13.89
N ALA A 101 5.02 1.67 -12.80
CA ALA A 101 4.96 2.22 -11.46
C ALA A 101 6.30 2.78 -11.00
N TRP A 102 6.23 3.87 -10.24
CA TRP A 102 7.36 4.45 -9.54
C TRP A 102 7.50 3.74 -8.20
N ILE A 103 8.59 3.00 -8.02
CA ILE A 103 8.80 2.18 -6.83
C ILE A 103 9.74 2.89 -5.86
N VAL A 104 9.28 3.07 -4.62
CA VAL A 104 10.06 3.53 -3.49
C VAL A 104 10.16 2.39 -2.49
N ALA A 105 11.27 1.65 -2.53
CA ALA A 105 11.52 0.52 -1.64
C ALA A 105 12.64 0.85 -0.64
N PHE A 106 12.39 0.61 0.64
CA PHE A 106 13.40 0.72 1.70
C PHE A 106 13.85 -0.67 2.11
N THR A 107 15.04 -1.09 1.69
CA THR A 107 15.56 -2.44 1.92
C THR A 107 16.71 -2.42 2.92
N SER A 108 16.88 -3.50 3.69
CA SER A 108 18.10 -3.70 4.51
C SER A 108 19.31 -4.11 3.67
N GLU A 109 19.06 -4.64 2.46
CA GLU A 109 20.08 -4.94 1.48
C GLU A 109 20.43 -3.68 0.69
N ILE A 110 21.73 -3.41 0.57
CA ILE A 110 22.26 -2.35 -0.29
C ILE A 110 22.08 -2.82 -1.73
N CYS A 111 21.31 -2.08 -2.53
CA CYS A 111 21.28 -2.29 -3.98
C CYS A 111 22.73 -2.12 -4.52
N PRO A 112 23.35 -3.15 -5.13
CA PRO A 112 24.69 -2.99 -5.70
C PRO A 112 24.70 -2.01 -6.89
#